data_AF-A0A496YBY0-F1
#
_entry.id   AF-A0A496YBY0-F1
#
_cell.length_a   1.000
_cell.length_b   1.000
_cell.length_c   1.000
_cell.angle_alpha   90.00
_cell.angle_beta   90.00
_cell.angle_gamma   90.00
#
_symmetry.space_group_name_H-M   'P 1'
#
loop_
_entity.id
_entity.type
_entity.pdbx_description
1 polymer ?
#
loop_
_entity_poly.entity_id
_entity_poly.type
_entity_poly.pdbx_seq_one_letter_code
_entity_poly.pdbx_strand_id
1 'polypeptide(L)'
;MANSSKQVEKKSCFVIMPISDVEGYESGHFSRAYRHLIKPACEDAGFDPIRADEVASSNYIVIDILSKIVESELVICDLSGKNPNVLYELGIRQAFNLPTVLIKD
;
A
#
# COMPACT_ATOMS: atom_id res chain seq x y z
N MET A 1 -20.09 -34.59 11.07
CA MET A 1 -20.16 -33.42 10.18
C MET A 1 -19.30 -32.32 10.80
N ALA A 2 -18.03 -32.22 10.41
CA ALA A 2 -17.13 -31.19 10.93
C ALA A 2 -17.22 -29.97 10.01
N ASN A 3 -17.63 -28.84 10.58
CA ASN A 3 -17.74 -27.57 9.87
C ASN A 3 -16.33 -27.04 9.61
N SER A 4 -15.81 -27.29 8.41
CA SER A 4 -14.54 -26.74 7.96
C SER A 4 -14.78 -25.27 7.61
N SER A 5 -14.47 -24.37 8.53
CA SER A 5 -14.45 -22.93 8.27
C SER A 5 -13.41 -22.67 7.17
N LYS A 6 -13.86 -22.53 5.92
CA LYS A 6 -13.04 -22.02 4.82
C LYS A 6 -12.49 -20.66 5.28
N GLN A 7 -11.20 -20.59 5.59
CA GLN A 7 -10.53 -19.30 5.65
C GLN A 7 -10.67 -18.67 4.27
N VAL A 8 -11.41 -17.57 4.19
CA VAL A 8 -11.43 -16.74 2.98
C VAL A 8 -10.03 -16.14 2.88
N GLU A 9 -9.28 -16.58 1.88
CA GLU A 9 -7.95 -16.04 1.60
C GLU A 9 -8.13 -14.55 1.28
N LYS A 10 -7.59 -13.68 2.14
CA LYS A 10 -7.72 -12.23 1.98
C LYS A 10 -6.91 -11.79 0.77
N LYS A 11 -7.49 -10.91 -0.03
CA LYS A 11 -6.82 -10.38 -1.22
C LYS A 11 -5.70 -9.42 -0.82
N SER A 12 -4.57 -9.47 -1.50
CA SER A 12 -3.44 -8.59 -1.15
C SER A 12 -3.69 -7.14 -1.56
N CYS A 13 -3.41 -6.19 -0.66
CA CYS A 13 -3.41 -4.76 -0.94
C CYS A 13 -2.07 -4.15 -0.53
N PHE A 14 -1.30 -3.67 -1.50
CA PHE A 14 -0.03 -3.00 -1.19
C PHE A 14 -0.23 -1.49 -1.14
N VAL A 15 0.27 -0.85 -0.10
CA VAL A 15 0.09 0.59 0.14
C VAL A 15 1.42 1.29 -0.03
N ILE A 16 1.51 2.12 -1.06
CA ILE A 16 2.63 3.04 -1.30
C ILE A 16 2.21 4.46 -0.95
N MET A 17 2.96 5.07 -0.05
CA MET A 17 2.68 6.40 0.49
C MET A 17 3.97 7.00 1.05
N PRO A 18 4.01 8.32 1.32
CA PRO A 18 5.14 8.91 2.02
C PRO A 18 5.38 8.22 3.37
N ILE A 19 6.57 7.65 3.57
CA ILE A 19 6.95 6.91 4.78
C ILE A 19 7.35 7.88 5.89
N SER A 20 8.06 8.95 5.53
CA SER A 20 8.53 9.99 6.45
C SER A 20 7.59 11.19 6.46
N ASP A 21 7.82 12.08 7.43
CA ASP A 21 7.20 13.40 7.44
C ASP A 21 7.55 14.15 6.14
N VAL A 22 6.57 14.91 5.63
CA VAL A 22 6.69 15.72 4.42
C VAL A 22 6.40 17.17 4.80
N GLU A 23 7.17 18.11 4.25
CA GLU A 23 6.95 19.54 4.46
C GLU A 23 5.50 19.94 4.10
N GLY A 24 4.89 20.76 4.97
CA GLY A 24 3.48 21.14 4.84
C GLY A 24 2.49 20.19 5.53
N TYR A 25 2.96 19.07 6.07
CA TYR A 25 2.15 18.16 6.88
C TYR A 25 2.61 18.13 8.33
N GLU A 26 1.68 17.90 9.24
CA GLU A 26 2.01 17.63 10.63
C GLU A 26 2.84 16.35 10.78
N SER A 27 3.73 16.32 11.77
CA SER A 27 4.51 15.11 12.05
C SER A 27 3.61 13.90 12.30
N GLY A 28 3.93 12.78 11.68
CA GLY A 28 3.19 11.53 11.72
C GLY A 28 1.88 11.51 10.92
N HIS A 29 1.61 12.52 10.09
CA HIS A 29 0.39 12.63 9.28
C HIS A 29 0.11 11.33 8.50
N PHE A 30 1.07 10.87 7.71
CA PHE A 30 0.94 9.66 6.87
C PHE A 30 0.75 8.38 7.68
N SER A 31 1.42 8.29 8.84
CA SER A 31 1.20 7.16 9.75
C SER A 31 -0.21 7.16 10.35
N ARG A 32 -0.79 8.33 10.65
CA ARG A 32 -2.18 8.45 11.08
C ARG A 32 -3.15 8.10 9.95
N ALA A 33 -2.92 8.61 8.74
CA ALA A 33 -3.73 8.31 7.57
C ALA A 33 -3.77 6.80 7.27
N TYR A 34 -2.61 6.13 7.29
CA TYR A 34 -2.55 4.69 7.12
C TYR A 34 -3.33 3.95 8.21
N ARG A 35 -3.02 4.25 9.48
CA ARG A 35 -3.56 3.50 10.64
C ARG A 35 -5.06 3.67 10.83
N HIS A 36 -5.57 4.88 10.60
CA HIS A 36 -6.94 5.23 10.94
C HIS A 36 -7.89 5.29 9.74
N LEU A 37 -7.36 5.34 8.51
CA LEU A 37 -8.18 5.45 7.30
C LEU A 37 -7.94 4.26 6.36
N ILE A 38 -6.70 4.12 5.84
CA ILE A 38 -6.41 3.17 4.75
C ILE A 38 -6.54 1.72 5.24
N LYS A 39 -5.81 1.37 6.31
CA LYS A 39 -5.80 0.01 6.85
C LYS A 39 -7.20 -0.51 7.21
N PRO A 40 -8.01 0.19 8.04
CA PRO A 40 -9.35 -0.30 8.37
C PRO A 40 -10.25 -0.38 7.14
N ALA A 41 -10.18 0.57 6.19
CA ALA A 41 -10.98 0.51 4.98
C ALA A 41 -10.63 -0.69 4.08
N CYS A 42 -9.34 -1.04 3.96
CA CYS A 42 -8.90 -2.23 3.25
C CYS A 42 -9.38 -3.51 3.93
N GLU A 43 -9.25 -3.60 5.25
CA GLU A 43 -9.68 -4.76 6.04
C GLU A 43 -11.20 -4.97 5.93
N ASP A 44 -11.99 -3.90 6.02
CA ASP A 44 -13.45 -3.91 5.84
C ASP A 44 -13.86 -4.33 4.42
N ALA A 45 -13.05 -3.99 3.42
CA ALA A 45 -13.22 -4.41 2.04
C ALA A 45 -12.74 -5.84 1.74
N GLY A 46 -12.23 -6.57 2.75
CA GLY A 46 -11.77 -7.96 2.60
C GLY A 46 -10.34 -8.10 2.05
N PHE A 47 -9.54 -7.03 2.08
CA PHE A 47 -8.14 -7.04 1.70
C PHE A 47 -7.21 -7.16 2.92
N ASP A 48 -5.98 -7.59 2.67
CA ASP A 48 -4.87 -7.57 3.62
C ASP A 48 -3.89 -6.44 3.23
N PRO A 49 -3.95 -5.27 3.90
CA PRO A 49 -3.11 -4.13 3.56
C PRO A 49 -1.69 -4.26 4.13
N ILE A 50 -0.69 -4.16 3.27
CA ILE A 50 0.74 -4.14 3.63
C ILE A 50 1.34 -2.82 3.19
N ARG A 51 1.94 -2.06 4.12
CA ARG A 51 2.61 -0.80 3.78
C ARG A 51 4.06 -1.06 3.34
N ALA A 52 4.56 -0.25 2.39
CA ALA A 52 5.90 -0.45 1.80
C ALA A 52 7.05 -0.55 2.83
N ASP A 53 6.99 0.19 3.95
CA ASP A 53 7.99 0.13 5.01
C ASP A 53 7.92 -1.13 5.89
N GLU A 54 6.78 -1.83 5.91
CA GLU A 54 6.64 -3.12 6.61
C GLU A 54 7.36 -4.26 5.87
N VAL A 55 7.65 -4.07 4.58
CA VAL A 55 8.39 -5.01 3.73
C VAL A 55 9.90 -4.69 3.71
N ALA A 56 10.30 -3.51 4.19
CA ALA A 56 11.62 -2.91 4.02
C ALA A 56 12.72 -3.47 4.96
N SER A 57 12.89 -4.80 5.03
CA SER A 57 13.82 -5.45 5.97
C SER A 57 15.08 -6.09 5.37
N SER A 58 15.37 -5.90 4.07
CA SER A 58 16.46 -6.59 3.36
C SER A 58 17.43 -5.66 2.62
N ASN A 59 18.61 -6.17 2.25
CA ASN A 59 19.58 -5.49 1.37
C ASN A 59 19.04 -5.19 -0.05
N TYR A 60 17.84 -5.69 -0.39
CA TYR A 60 17.21 -5.58 -1.70
C TYR A 60 15.81 -4.95 -1.65
N ILE A 61 15.59 -4.00 -0.74
CA ILE A 61 14.33 -3.27 -0.52
C ILE A 61 13.59 -2.86 -1.81
N VAL A 62 14.32 -2.35 -2.81
CA VAL A 62 13.72 -1.89 -4.07
C VAL A 62 13.11 -3.06 -4.84
N ILE A 63 13.79 -4.21 -4.89
CA ILE A 63 13.29 -5.40 -5.62
C ILE A 63 12.03 -5.92 -4.93
N ASP A 64 12.01 -5.94 -3.60
CA ASP A 64 10.86 -6.40 -2.82
C ASP A 64 9.64 -5.49 -3.06
N ILE A 65 9.83 -4.17 -3.04
CA ILE A 65 8.78 -3.19 -3.35
C ILE A 65 8.26 -3.36 -4.77
N LEU A 66 9.14 -3.45 -5.76
CA LEU A 66 8.74 -3.62 -7.16
C LEU A 66 7.97 -4.93 -7.39
N SER A 67 8.41 -6.01 -6.74
CA SER A 67 7.71 -7.30 -6.80
C SER A 67 6.30 -7.17 -6.21
N LYS A 68 6.15 -6.53 -5.04
CA LYS A 68 4.83 -6.27 -4.44
C LYS A 68 3.95 -5.37 -5.30
N ILE A 69 4.51 -4.38 -5.97
CA ILE A 69 3.77 -3.52 -6.90
C ILE A 69 3.20 -4.33 -8.07
N VAL A 70 3.91 -5.33 -8.58
CA VAL A 70 3.44 -6.14 -9.71
C VAL A 70 2.50 -7.26 -9.24
N GLU A 71 2.81 -7.91 -8.13
CA GLU A 71 2.13 -9.12 -7.66
C GLU A 71 0.83 -8.85 -6.87
N SER A 72 0.69 -7.68 -6.25
CA SER A 72 -0.48 -7.40 -5.41
C SER A 72 -1.75 -7.24 -6.25
N GLU A 73 -2.87 -7.77 -5.74
CA GLU A 73 -4.16 -7.67 -6.42
C GLU A 73 -4.64 -6.21 -6.52
N LEU A 74 -4.36 -5.42 -5.49
CA LEU A 74 -4.64 -3.99 -5.45
C LEU A 74 -3.41 -3.23 -4.96
N VAL A 75 -3.14 -2.07 -5.55
CA VAL A 75 -2.19 -1.09 -5.00
C VAL A 75 -2.91 0.20 -4.68
N ILE A 76 -2.70 0.73 -3.47
CA ILE A 76 -3.14 2.07 -3.08
C ILE A 76 -1.93 3.00 -3.14
N CYS A 77 -2.08 4.12 -3.84
CA CYS A 77 -1.04 5.13 -3.98
C CYS A 77 -1.50 6.46 -3.37
N ASP A 78 -0.85 6.88 -2.28
CA ASP A 78 -1.06 8.21 -1.69
C ASP A 78 -0.12 9.23 -2.32
N LEU A 79 -0.69 10.09 -3.18
CA LEU A 79 0.01 11.12 -3.93
C LEU A 79 0.15 12.44 -3.17
N SER A 80 -0.31 12.50 -1.92
CA SER A 80 -0.19 13.67 -1.06
C SER A 80 1.29 13.97 -0.79
N GLY A 81 1.65 15.25 -0.68
CA GLY A 81 3.05 15.67 -0.59
C GLY A 81 3.93 15.46 -1.83
N LYS A 82 3.39 14.91 -2.95
CA LYS A 82 4.09 14.73 -4.24
C LYS A 82 5.42 13.96 -4.11
N ASN A 83 5.43 12.91 -3.29
CA ASN A 83 6.63 12.12 -3.07
C ASN A 83 7.10 11.44 -4.39
N PRO A 84 8.35 11.66 -4.82
CA PRO A 84 8.85 11.15 -6.10
C PRO A 84 8.93 9.62 -6.16
N ASN A 85 9.14 8.94 -5.03
CA ASN A 85 9.16 7.48 -4.98
C ASN A 85 7.77 6.91 -5.25
N VAL A 86 6.73 7.48 -4.62
CA VAL A 86 5.34 7.05 -4.86
C VAL A 86 4.93 7.26 -6.32
N LEU A 87 5.39 8.36 -6.95
CA LEU A 87 5.14 8.63 -8.37
C LEU A 87 5.84 7.61 -9.28
N TYR A 88 7.08 7.23 -8.95
CA TYR A 88 7.83 6.21 -9.70
C TYR A 88 7.15 4.84 -9.61
N GLU A 89 6.78 4.42 -8.40
CA GLU A 89 6.09 3.17 -8.11
C GLU A 89 4.72 3.10 -8.80
N LEU A 90 3.95 4.19 -8.78
CA LEU A 90 2.69 4.33 -9.53
C LEU A 90 2.92 4.17 -11.03
N GLY A 91 3.95 4.83 -11.60
CA GLY A 91 4.27 4.73 -13.01
C GLY A 91 4.53 3.28 -13.45
N ILE A 92 5.23 2.51 -12.63
CA ILE A 92 5.46 1.08 -12.87
C ILE A 92 4.14 0.30 -12.82
N ARG A 93 3.32 0.47 -11.77
CA ARG A 93 2.02 -0.20 -11.67
C ARG A 93 1.13 0.07 -12.87
N GLN A 94 1.09 1.33 -13.32
CA GLN A 94 0.31 1.74 -14.49
C GLN A 94 0.84 1.16 -15.81
N ALA A 95 2.16 0.98 -15.94
CA ALA A 95 2.74 0.34 -17.12
C ALA A 95 2.22 -1.11 -17.33
N PHE A 96 1.84 -1.79 -16.24
CA PHE A 96 1.22 -3.13 -16.30
C PHE A 96 -0.32 -3.10 -16.36
N ASN A 97 -0.95 -1.91 -16.34
CA ASN A 97 -2.40 -1.73 -16.36
C ASN A 97 -3.14 -2.55 -15.27
N LEU A 98 -2.55 -2.61 -14.07
CA LEU A 98 -3.07 -3.39 -12.96
C LEU A 98 -3.95 -2.54 -12.02
N PRO A 99 -4.88 -3.15 -11.25
CA PRO A 99 -5.81 -2.42 -10.39
C PRO A 99 -5.09 -1.50 -9.39
N THR A 100 -5.51 -0.24 -9.36
CA THR A 100 -4.86 0.82 -8.57
C THR A 100 -5.91 1.81 -8.05
N VAL A 101 -5.76 2.23 -6.80
CA VAL A 101 -6.55 3.31 -6.18
C VAL A 101 -5.62 4.47 -5.85
N LEU A 102 -6.03 5.68 -6.22
CA LEU A 102 -5.27 6.89 -5.96
C LEU A 102 -5.91 7.67 -4.82
N ILE A 103 -5.10 8.09 -3.86
CA ILE A 103 -5.48 9.00 -2.78
C ILE A 103 -4.73 10.30 -2.99
N LYS A 104 -5.46 11.41 -2.85
CA LYS A 104 -4.90 12.75 -2.86
C LYS A 104 -5.76 13.65 -1.99
N ASP A 105 -5.12 14.43 -1.13
CA ASP A 105 -5.74 15.51 -0.34
C ASP A 105 -6.02 16.79 -1.13
#